data_AF-A0A2L0CLN7-F1
#
_entry.id   AF-A0A2L0CLN7-F1
#
_cell.length_a   1.000
_cell.length_b   1.000
_cell.length_c   1.000
_cell.angle_alpha   90.00
_cell.angle_beta   90.00
_cell.angle_gamma   90.00
#
_symmetry.space_group_name_H-M   'P 1'
#
loop_
_entity.id
_entity.type
_entity.pdbx_description
1 polymer ?
#
loop_
_entity_poly.entity_id
_entity_poly.type
_entity_poly.pdbx_seq_one_letter_code
_entity_poly.pdbx_strand_id
1 'polypeptide(L)'
;LQAFPMTMQYITRERGPMTTLGGVEGLAFVATPLGNRSWPDVQFHMAPASISSDNGARVRKVLGLTDVLYDKVYRPIANRDVWTLMPLLLRPKSRGTVRLRSRSAFAAPVIDANYFHHPLDVQTLVEGAKIALRISESRAFKQFGSKLHRVPFPNCRQHKFGSDGYWECHIRT
;
A
#
# COMPACT_ATOMS: atom_id res chain seq x y z
N LEU A 1 -17.52 -22.66 -1.32
CA LEU A 1 -18.32 -21.71 -2.13
C LEU A 1 -19.38 -21.08 -1.23
N GLN A 2 -19.11 -19.90 -0.68
CA GLN A 2 -20.04 -19.14 0.20
C GLN A 2 -20.73 -17.97 -0.52
N ALA A 3 -20.55 -17.83 -1.84
CA ALA A 3 -21.04 -16.68 -2.60
C ALA A 3 -22.56 -16.50 -2.50
N PHE A 4 -23.34 -17.54 -2.81
CA PHE A 4 -24.80 -17.48 -2.75
C PHE A 4 -25.36 -17.07 -1.37
N PRO A 5 -24.97 -17.71 -0.24
CA PRO A 5 -25.46 -17.29 1.07
C PRO A 5 -25.01 -15.88 1.47
N MET A 6 -23.79 -15.45 1.12
CA MET A 6 -23.35 -14.06 1.34
C MET A 6 -24.18 -13.07 0.53
N THR A 7 -24.50 -13.42 -0.72
CA THR A 7 -25.35 -12.61 -1.59
C THR A 7 -26.76 -12.47 -1.05
N MET A 8 -27.37 -13.58 -0.62
CA MET A 8 -28.71 -13.55 -0.05
C MET A 8 -28.76 -12.76 1.25
N GLN A 9 -27.73 -12.85 2.10
CA GLN A 9 -27.63 -12.07 3.35
C GLN A 9 -27.61 -10.56 3.07
N TYR A 10 -26.86 -10.12 2.06
CA TYR A 10 -26.83 -8.72 1.65
C TYR A 10 -28.17 -8.25 1.10
N ILE A 11 -28.76 -8.99 0.14
CA ILE A 11 -30.01 -8.58 -0.52
C ILE A 11 -31.18 -8.54 0.48
N THR A 12 -31.29 -9.53 1.36
CA THR A 12 -32.47 -9.67 2.23
C THR A 12 -32.33 -8.99 3.58
N ARG A 13 -31.11 -8.80 4.07
CA ARG A 13 -30.86 -8.26 5.42
C ARG A 13 -29.95 -7.03 5.43
N GLU A 14 -29.46 -6.59 4.27
CA GLU A 14 -28.53 -5.47 4.13
C GLU A 14 -27.30 -5.62 5.05
N ARG A 15 -26.85 -6.87 5.22
CA ARG A 15 -25.78 -7.25 6.15
C ARG A 15 -24.83 -8.26 5.49
N GLY A 16 -23.64 -8.36 6.07
CA GLY A 16 -22.64 -9.35 5.68
C GLY A 16 -21.51 -8.75 4.83
N PRO A 17 -20.53 -9.55 4.41
CA PRO A 17 -19.28 -9.06 3.84
C PRO A 17 -19.44 -8.20 2.57
N MET A 18 -20.52 -8.36 1.82
CA MET A 18 -20.77 -7.53 0.63
C MET A 18 -21.25 -6.11 0.93
N THR A 19 -21.51 -5.77 2.20
CA THR A 19 -21.72 -4.35 2.59
C THR A 19 -20.41 -3.58 2.67
N THR A 20 -19.25 -4.26 2.66
CA THR A 20 -17.96 -3.59 2.72
C THR A 20 -17.52 -3.14 1.33
N LEU A 21 -16.76 -2.04 1.27
CA LEU A 21 -16.24 -1.49 0.02
C LEU A 21 -15.18 -2.40 -0.63
N GLY A 22 -14.66 -3.39 0.10
CA GLY A 22 -13.64 -4.33 -0.38
C GLY A 22 -12.26 -3.72 -0.65
N GLY A 23 -12.06 -2.45 -0.29
CA GLY A 23 -10.84 -1.68 -0.50
C GLY A 23 -10.33 -1.05 0.79
N VAL A 24 -10.36 0.28 0.87
CA VAL A 24 -9.94 1.03 2.06
C VAL A 24 -11.09 1.07 3.07
N GLU A 25 -10.87 0.52 4.25
CA GLU A 25 -11.85 0.47 5.34
C GLU A 25 -11.51 1.39 6.51
N GLY A 26 -10.25 1.83 6.59
CA GLY A 26 -9.79 2.72 7.64
C GLY A 26 -8.87 3.80 7.11
N LEU A 27 -9.00 5.00 7.67
CA LEU A 27 -8.13 6.14 7.40
C LEU A 27 -7.53 6.65 8.71
N ALA A 28 -6.26 7.02 8.67
CA ALA A 28 -5.62 7.76 9.76
C ALA A 28 -4.72 8.85 9.20
N PHE A 29 -4.67 9.99 9.87
CA PHE A 29 -3.78 11.09 9.51
C PHE A 29 -2.75 11.26 10.62
N VAL A 30 -1.47 11.26 10.26
CA VAL A 30 -0.37 11.36 11.22
C VAL A 30 0.64 12.40 10.76
N ALA A 31 1.27 13.05 11.74
CA ALA A 31 2.46 13.85 11.53
C ALA A 31 3.69 13.00 11.89
N THR A 32 4.57 12.77 10.92
CA THR A 32 5.86 12.12 11.17
C THR A 32 6.80 13.08 11.92
N PRO A 33 7.91 12.58 12.50
CA PRO A 33 8.91 13.45 13.13
C PRO A 33 9.54 14.49 12.19
N LEU A 34 9.45 14.27 10.87
CA LEU A 34 9.97 15.17 9.83
C LEU A 34 8.95 16.25 9.41
N GLY A 35 7.69 16.05 9.77
CA GLY A 35 6.57 16.94 9.44
C GLY A 35 6.38 18.06 10.45
N ASN A 36 5.44 18.96 10.14
CA ASN A 36 4.96 19.94 11.11
C ASN A 36 3.92 19.27 12.02
N ARG A 37 3.94 19.56 13.32
CA ARG A 37 2.94 19.03 14.27
C ARG A 37 1.52 19.57 14.04
N SER A 38 1.37 20.71 13.41
CA SER A 38 0.06 21.35 13.17
C SER A 38 -0.73 20.73 12.02
N TRP A 39 -0.11 19.92 11.14
CA TRP A 39 -0.81 19.25 10.04
C TRP A 39 -0.16 17.93 9.65
N PRO A 40 -0.95 16.93 9.21
CA PRO A 40 -0.41 15.63 8.83
C PRO A 40 0.38 15.71 7.52
N ASP A 41 1.44 14.92 7.44
CA ASP A 41 2.26 14.68 6.25
C ASP A 41 2.08 13.25 5.70
N VAL A 42 1.51 12.33 6.49
CA VAL A 42 1.15 10.98 6.06
C VAL A 42 -0.33 10.68 6.35
N GLN A 43 -1.00 10.05 5.38
CA GLN A 43 -2.30 9.40 5.55
C GLN A 43 -2.13 7.89 5.43
N PHE A 44 -2.63 7.12 6.39
CA PHE A 44 -2.74 5.67 6.23
C PHE A 44 -4.07 5.31 5.59
N HIS A 45 -4.01 4.45 4.58
CA HIS A 45 -5.15 3.66 4.13
C HIS A 45 -4.99 2.25 4.66
N MET A 46 -5.97 1.80 5.45
CA MET A 46 -6.06 0.44 5.95
C MET A 46 -7.01 -0.35 5.04
N ALA A 47 -6.57 -1.53 4.61
CA ALA A 47 -7.39 -2.48 3.89
C ALA A 47 -7.33 -3.87 4.57
N PRO A 48 -8.44 -4.60 4.71
CA PRO A 48 -8.48 -5.98 5.18
C PRO A 48 -8.03 -6.98 4.09
N ALA A 49 -7.14 -6.53 3.20
CA ALA A 49 -6.64 -7.28 2.06
C ALA A 49 -5.21 -6.84 1.73
N SER A 50 -4.51 -7.63 0.92
CA SER A 50 -3.21 -7.30 0.36
C SER A 50 -3.10 -7.79 -1.08
N ILE A 51 -1.92 -7.60 -1.69
CA ILE A 51 -1.62 -8.07 -3.06
C ILE A 51 -1.81 -9.58 -3.23
N SER A 52 -1.70 -10.38 -2.16
CA SER A 52 -1.90 -11.84 -2.22
C SER A 52 -3.37 -12.29 -2.11
N SER A 53 -4.31 -11.39 -1.79
CA SER A 53 -5.68 -11.75 -1.40
C SER A 53 -6.52 -12.34 -2.52
N ASP A 54 -6.19 -12.07 -3.78
CA ASP A 54 -6.91 -12.60 -4.95
C ASP A 54 -6.14 -13.71 -5.68
N ASN A 55 -5.11 -14.25 -5.02
CA ASN A 55 -4.21 -15.26 -5.58
C ASN A 55 -3.62 -14.86 -6.95
N GLY A 56 -3.46 -13.55 -7.21
CA GLY A 56 -2.80 -13.02 -8.39
C GLY A 56 -3.69 -12.96 -9.63
N ALA A 57 -5.01 -13.05 -9.44
CA ALA A 57 -5.98 -13.03 -10.54
C ALA A 57 -6.04 -11.65 -11.24
N ARG A 58 -6.08 -10.56 -10.46
CA ARG A 58 -6.35 -9.19 -10.89
C ARG A 58 -5.45 -8.15 -10.19
N VAL A 59 -5.32 -8.18 -8.87
CA VAL A 59 -4.65 -7.14 -8.07
C VAL A 59 -3.22 -6.93 -8.54
N ARG A 60 -2.46 -8.01 -8.76
CA ARG A 60 -1.09 -7.92 -9.29
C ARG A 60 -1.01 -7.24 -10.66
N LYS A 61 -2.02 -7.42 -11.53
CA LYS A 61 -2.05 -6.88 -12.89
C LYS A 61 -2.44 -5.39 -12.85
N VAL A 62 -3.41 -5.04 -12.02
CA VAL A 62 -3.86 -3.65 -11.82
C VAL A 62 -2.74 -2.79 -11.25
N LEU A 63 -1.96 -3.35 -10.31
CA LEU A 63 -0.83 -2.66 -9.69
C LEU A 63 0.49 -2.81 -10.47
N GLY A 64 0.50 -3.53 -11.60
CA GLY A 64 1.68 -3.66 -12.46
C GLY A 64 2.86 -4.45 -11.88
N LEU A 65 2.62 -5.40 -10.95
CA LEU A 65 3.69 -6.21 -10.37
C LEU A 65 4.23 -7.24 -11.37
N THR A 66 5.56 -7.38 -11.41
CA THR A 66 6.23 -8.44 -12.17
C THR A 66 5.92 -9.83 -11.61
N ASP A 67 5.93 -10.85 -12.48
CA ASP A 67 5.75 -12.25 -12.07
C ASP A 67 6.80 -12.66 -11.04
N VAL A 68 8.05 -12.25 -11.22
CA VAL A 68 9.17 -12.57 -10.32
C VAL A 68 8.93 -12.03 -8.91
N LEU A 69 8.44 -10.79 -8.78
CA LEU A 69 8.14 -10.19 -7.48
C LEU A 69 6.94 -10.89 -6.84
N TYR A 70 5.86 -11.10 -7.59
CA TYR A 70 4.64 -11.73 -7.09
C TYR A 70 4.88 -13.16 -6.60
N ASP A 71 5.55 -13.99 -7.42
CA ASP A 71 5.75 -15.40 -7.12
C ASP A 71 6.70 -15.62 -5.95
N LYS A 72 7.71 -14.76 -5.78
CA LYS A 72 8.65 -14.88 -4.65
C LYS A 72 8.07 -14.32 -3.35
N VAL A 73 7.38 -13.19 -3.40
CA VAL A 73 6.96 -12.48 -2.18
C VAL A 73 5.53 -12.81 -1.79
N TYR A 74 4.57 -12.75 -2.72
CA TYR A 74 3.14 -12.76 -2.37
C TYR A 74 2.47 -14.13 -2.55
N ARG A 75 2.88 -14.94 -3.52
CA ARG A 75 2.35 -16.30 -3.72
C ARG A 75 2.46 -17.20 -2.47
N PRO A 76 3.55 -17.17 -1.67
CA PRO A 76 3.65 -18.00 -0.46
C PRO A 76 2.60 -17.71 0.61
N ILE A 77 1.98 -16.52 0.56
CA ILE A 77 0.93 -16.07 1.49
C ILE A 77 -0.43 -15.91 0.79
N ALA A 78 -0.60 -16.49 -0.41
CA ALA A 78 -1.89 -16.52 -1.08
C ALA A 78 -2.90 -17.36 -0.29
N ASN A 79 -4.19 -17.00 -0.37
CA ASN A 79 -5.29 -17.64 0.35
C ASN A 79 -5.11 -17.65 1.88
N ARG A 80 -4.42 -16.65 2.44
CA ARG A 80 -4.33 -16.42 3.89
C ARG A 80 -4.95 -15.08 4.23
N ASP A 81 -5.48 -14.97 5.44
CA ASP A 81 -5.98 -13.71 5.98
C ASP A 81 -4.82 -12.72 6.16
N VAL A 82 -4.95 -11.56 5.54
CA VAL A 82 -3.92 -10.53 5.46
C VAL A 82 -4.57 -9.15 5.51
N TRP A 83 -3.85 -8.18 6.03
CA TRP A 83 -4.27 -6.79 6.08
C TRP A 83 -3.08 -5.90 5.74
N THR A 84 -3.36 -4.70 5.24
CA THR A 84 -2.33 -3.76 4.79
C THR A 84 -2.57 -2.38 5.37
N LEU A 85 -1.50 -1.72 5.82
CA LEU A 85 -1.44 -0.29 6.05
C LEU A 85 -0.55 0.36 5.00
N MET A 86 -1.13 1.20 4.18
CA MET A 86 -0.44 1.93 3.11
C MET A 86 -0.20 3.36 3.59
N PRO A 87 1.04 3.80 3.83
CA PRO A 87 1.34 5.20 4.05
C PRO A 87 1.30 5.96 2.72
N LEU A 88 0.45 6.98 2.63
CA LEU A 88 0.38 7.92 1.53
C LEU A 88 1.00 9.25 1.96
N LEU A 89 1.88 9.79 1.11
CA LEU A 89 2.51 11.08 1.33
C LEU A 89 1.54 12.21 0.93
N LEU A 90 1.13 13.02 1.90
CA LEU A 90 0.13 14.08 1.68
C LEU A 90 0.73 15.40 1.20
N ARG A 91 2.00 15.63 1.52
CA ARG A 91 2.69 16.90 1.27
C ARG A 91 4.01 16.67 0.53
N PRO A 92 4.00 16.04 -0.66
CA PRO A 92 5.22 15.80 -1.41
C PRO A 92 5.92 17.13 -1.72
N LYS A 93 7.25 17.12 -1.67
CA LYS A 93 8.14 18.19 -2.13
C LYS A 93 8.51 18.01 -3.58
N SER A 94 8.55 16.78 -4.08
CA SER A 94 8.77 16.49 -5.50
C SER A 94 7.68 17.13 -6.37
N ARG A 95 8.08 17.62 -7.54
CA ARG A 95 7.18 18.24 -8.52
C ARG A 95 7.45 17.65 -9.89
N GLY A 96 6.39 17.19 -10.52
CA GLY A 96 6.38 16.71 -11.88
C GLY A 96 6.01 17.78 -12.90
N THR A 97 5.94 17.38 -14.17
CA THR A 97 5.49 18.22 -15.28
C THR A 97 4.49 17.48 -16.16
N VAL A 98 3.59 18.25 -16.77
CA VAL A 98 2.72 17.78 -17.85
C VAL A 98 3.00 18.66 -19.05
N ARG A 99 3.40 18.06 -20.17
CA ARG A 99 3.79 18.77 -21.38
C ARG A 99 2.99 18.25 -22.57
N LEU A 100 2.69 19.15 -23.52
CA LEU A 100 2.11 18.74 -24.79
C LEU A 100 3.13 17.90 -25.55
N ARG A 101 2.70 16.72 -26.01
CA ARG A 101 3.52 15.85 -26.86
C ARG A 101 3.64 16.42 -28.27
N SER A 102 2.57 17.03 -28.77
CA SER A 102 2.46 17.58 -30.12
C SER A 102 1.42 18.69 -30.16
N ARG A 103 1.19 19.28 -31.34
CA ARG A 103 0.12 20.26 -31.57
C ARG A 103 -1.29 19.64 -31.65
N SER A 104 -1.40 18.32 -31.76
CA SER A 104 -2.70 17.64 -31.85
C SER A 104 -3.36 17.56 -30.47
N ALA A 105 -4.61 18.02 -30.37
CA ALA A 105 -5.42 17.92 -29.15
C ALA A 105 -5.82 16.47 -28.81
N PHE A 106 -5.72 15.54 -29.77
CA PHE A 106 -6.01 14.11 -29.57
C PHE A 106 -4.78 13.31 -29.11
N ALA A 107 -3.59 13.91 -29.11
CA ALA A 107 -2.38 13.24 -28.65
C ALA A 107 -2.31 13.25 -27.12
N ALA A 108 -2.08 12.08 -26.52
CA ALA A 108 -1.87 11.99 -25.07
C ALA A 108 -0.66 12.85 -24.64
N PRO A 109 -0.79 13.66 -23.57
CA PRO A 109 0.30 14.48 -23.08
C PRO A 109 1.46 13.61 -22.56
N VAL A 110 2.63 14.23 -22.42
CA VAL A 110 3.74 13.63 -21.68
C VAL A 110 3.57 14.01 -20.22
N ILE A 111 3.37 13.01 -19.37
CA ILE A 111 3.22 13.18 -17.92
C ILE A 111 4.46 12.59 -17.27
N ASP A 112 5.21 13.43 -16.56
CA ASP A 112 6.30 13.01 -15.70
C ASP A 112 5.97 13.46 -14.28
N ALA A 113 5.58 12.52 -13.41
CA ALA A 113 5.24 12.84 -12.02
C ALA A 113 6.48 13.22 -11.18
N ASN A 114 7.68 12.80 -11.62
CA ASN A 114 8.94 12.99 -10.91
C ASN A 114 8.85 12.58 -9.42
N TYR A 115 8.18 11.45 -9.15
CA TYR A 115 8.00 10.95 -7.78
C TYR A 115 9.34 10.70 -7.12
N PHE A 116 9.43 11.01 -5.82
CA PHE A 116 10.60 10.72 -4.99
C PHE A 116 11.92 11.37 -5.44
N HIS A 117 11.82 12.45 -6.23
CA HIS A 117 12.95 13.28 -6.61
C HIS A 117 13.55 14.02 -5.41
N HIS A 118 12.69 14.61 -4.57
CA HIS A 118 13.12 15.23 -3.33
C HIS A 118 13.32 14.16 -2.24
N PRO A 119 14.49 14.07 -1.60
CA PRO A 119 14.81 12.99 -0.67
C PRO A 119 13.85 12.92 0.54
N LEU A 120 13.35 14.07 0.99
CA LEU A 120 12.39 14.15 2.10
C LEU A 120 11.11 13.33 1.86
N ASP A 121 10.68 13.18 0.61
CA ASP A 121 9.44 12.46 0.30
C ASP A 121 9.55 10.97 0.68
N VAL A 122 10.70 10.35 0.39
CA VAL A 122 10.96 8.96 0.76
C VAL A 122 11.24 8.84 2.25
N GLN A 123 12.00 9.77 2.83
CA GLN A 123 12.29 9.77 4.27
C GLN A 123 10.99 9.84 5.10
N THR A 124 10.03 10.69 4.71
CA THR A 124 8.71 10.75 5.36
C THR A 124 7.95 9.44 5.23
N LEU A 125 7.99 8.77 4.07
CA LEU A 125 7.35 7.46 3.91
C LEU A 125 8.05 6.34 4.68
N VAL A 126 9.38 6.40 4.85
CA VAL A 126 10.13 5.48 5.73
C VAL A 126 9.67 5.65 7.18
N GLU A 127 9.50 6.87 7.67
CA GLU A 127 8.91 7.13 8.99
C GLU A 127 7.45 6.63 9.07
N GLY A 128 6.68 6.78 8.00
CA GLY A 128 5.34 6.19 7.86
C GLY A 128 5.36 4.67 7.99
N ALA A 129 6.29 3.97 7.32
CA ALA A 129 6.45 2.53 7.43
C ALA A 129 6.79 2.10 8.87
N LYS A 130 7.69 2.82 9.55
CA LYS A 130 8.00 2.57 10.97
C LYS A 130 6.78 2.76 11.88
N ILE A 131 5.95 3.78 11.63
CA ILE A 131 4.69 3.98 12.36
C ILE A 131 3.74 2.80 12.12
N ALA A 132 3.57 2.35 10.87
CA ALA A 132 2.71 1.22 10.53
C ALA A 132 3.15 -0.08 11.23
N LEU A 133 4.46 -0.33 11.32
CA LEU A 133 5.00 -1.45 12.09
C LEU A 133 4.64 -1.36 13.57
N ARG A 134 4.80 -0.19 14.20
CA ARG A 134 4.40 0.01 15.60
C ARG A 134 2.89 -0.22 15.80
N ILE A 135 2.05 0.19 14.84
CA ILE A 135 0.60 -0.08 14.88
C ILE A 135 0.34 -1.58 14.81
N SER A 136 1.01 -2.30 13.91
CA SER A 136 0.88 -3.77 13.78
C SER A 136 1.29 -4.53 15.04
N GLU A 137 2.18 -3.96 15.85
CA GLU A 137 2.67 -4.54 17.11
C GLU A 137 1.89 -4.05 18.35
N SER A 138 0.89 -3.19 18.16
CA SER A 138 0.06 -2.70 19.26
C SER A 138 -0.79 -3.82 19.87
N ARG A 139 -1.25 -3.64 21.12
CA ARG A 139 -2.09 -4.62 21.82
C ARG A 139 -3.36 -4.96 21.04
N ALA A 140 -3.96 -3.98 20.38
CA ALA A 140 -5.17 -4.15 19.58
C ALA A 140 -4.95 -5.06 18.35
N PHE A 141 -3.75 -5.04 17.75
CA PHE A 141 -3.42 -5.92 16.63
C PHE A 141 -2.84 -7.28 17.06
N LYS A 142 -2.14 -7.32 18.19
CA LYS A 142 -1.57 -8.57 18.74
C LYS A 142 -2.60 -9.66 19.01
N GLN A 143 -3.84 -9.30 19.35
CA GLN A 143 -4.92 -10.26 19.58
C GLN A 143 -5.24 -11.12 18.33
N PHE A 144 -4.97 -10.60 17.13
CA PHE A 144 -5.21 -11.32 15.87
C PHE A 144 -4.04 -12.22 15.46
N GLY A 145 -2.94 -12.25 16.23
CA GLY A 145 -1.76 -13.05 15.92
C GLY A 145 -1.07 -12.67 14.60
N SER A 146 -1.36 -11.47 14.07
CA SER A 146 -0.80 -11.02 12.79
C SER A 146 0.72 -10.83 12.89
N LYS A 147 1.43 -11.15 11.81
CA LYS A 147 2.88 -11.08 11.74
C LYS A 147 3.29 -10.34 10.48
N LEU A 148 4.32 -9.52 10.59
CA LEU A 148 4.94 -8.92 9.42
C LEU A 148 5.45 -10.01 8.49
N HIS A 149 5.13 -9.89 7.21
CA HIS A 149 5.70 -10.76 6.17
C HIS A 149 7.15 -10.40 5.92
N ARG A 150 8.08 -11.32 6.19
CA ARG A 150 9.52 -11.06 6.24
C ARG A 150 10.29 -11.48 4.99
N VAL A 151 9.62 -11.90 3.93
CA VAL A 151 10.30 -12.23 2.68
C VAL A 151 10.77 -10.93 2.02
N PRO A 152 12.08 -10.71 1.85
CA PRO A 152 12.61 -9.47 1.31
C PRO A 152 12.34 -9.37 -0.20
N PHE A 153 12.11 -8.15 -0.67
CA PHE A 153 11.98 -7.86 -2.09
C PHE A 153 13.28 -8.23 -2.84
N PRO A 154 13.20 -8.90 -4.00
CA PRO A 154 14.39 -9.36 -4.72
C PRO A 154 15.42 -8.27 -5.03
N ASN A 155 14.97 -7.05 -5.34
CA ASN A 155 15.80 -5.88 -5.66
C ASN A 155 16.32 -5.12 -4.42
N CYS A 156 15.92 -5.52 -3.21
CA CYS A 156 16.30 -4.86 -1.95
C CYS A 156 17.12 -5.76 -1.02
N ARG A 157 17.59 -6.92 -1.50
CA ARG A 157 18.31 -7.92 -0.70
C ARG A 157 19.66 -7.44 -0.17
N GLN A 158 20.25 -6.43 -0.80
CA GLN A 158 21.48 -5.79 -0.34
C GLN A 158 21.31 -5.02 0.97
N HIS A 159 20.08 -4.67 1.35
CA HIS A 159 19.78 -3.98 2.60
C HIS A 159 19.33 -4.98 3.67
N LYS A 160 19.76 -4.75 4.92
CA LYS A 160 19.26 -5.50 6.07
C LYS A 160 17.74 -5.29 6.18
N PHE A 161 16.96 -6.37 6.22
CA PHE A 161 15.50 -6.28 6.34
C PHE A 161 15.10 -5.41 7.53
N GLY A 162 14.14 -4.50 7.32
CA GLY A 162 13.65 -3.58 8.34
C GLY A 162 14.53 -2.35 8.60
N SER A 163 15.70 -2.23 7.95
CA SER A 163 16.50 -1.01 7.99
C SER A 163 15.89 0.10 7.12
N ASP A 164 16.31 1.35 7.37
CA ASP A 164 15.86 2.51 6.59
C ASP A 164 16.18 2.36 5.10
N GLY A 165 17.36 1.83 4.77
CA GLY A 165 17.73 1.55 3.37
C GLY A 165 16.87 0.45 2.72
N TYR A 166 16.41 -0.53 3.50
CA TYR A 166 15.46 -1.53 3.00
C TYR A 166 14.10 -0.90 2.72
N TRP A 167 13.60 -0.06 3.64
CA TRP A 167 12.31 0.62 3.45
C TRP A 167 12.34 1.60 2.28
N GLU A 168 13.42 2.37 2.13
CA GLU A 168 13.61 3.24 0.97
C GLU A 168 13.59 2.44 -0.34
N CYS A 169 14.35 1.36 -0.43
CA CYS A 169 14.35 0.51 -1.62
C CYS A 169 12.95 -0.06 -1.93
N HIS A 170 12.24 -0.54 -0.90
CA HIS A 170 10.89 -1.06 -1.04
C HIS A 170 9.91 0.02 -1.53
N ILE A 171 9.96 1.24 -0.99
CA ILE A 171 9.09 2.37 -1.38
C ILE A 171 9.30 2.78 -2.84
N ARG A 172 10.52 2.64 -3.37
CA ARG A 172 10.87 3.01 -4.74
C ARG A 172 10.64 1.91 -5.79
N THR A 173 10.20 0.72 -5.36
CA THR A 173 9.98 -0.44 -6.26
C THR A 173 8.61 -0.37 -6.91
#